data_AF-A0A934HZG9-F1
#
_entry.id   AF-A0A934HZG9-F1
#
_cell.length_a   1.000
_cell.length_b   1.000
_cell.length_c   1.000
_cell.angle_alpha   90.00
_cell.angle_beta   90.00
_cell.angle_gamma   90.00
#
_symmetry.space_group_name_H-M   'P 1'
#
loop_
_entity.id
_entity.type
_entity.pdbx_description
1 polymer ?
#
loop_
_entity_poly.entity_id
_entity_poly.type
_entity_poly.pdbx_seq_one_letter_code
_entity_poly.pdbx_strand_id
1 'polypeptide(L)'
;MKRLSKKTYVIIAISIIILIYIIGMYKYRKPITIHKTFSNVLVIKPGTQNTVKAEINAKIYRGIYRGSIISLNLHFINRIEGKIIIDDKEYNFEGYNGESKLINIIGDVHENNKDASVVFWFKMNDLDSIELLSKDSSG
;
A
#
# COMPACT_ATOMS: atom_id res chain seq x y z
N MET A 1 21.20 44.75 -1.99
CA MET A 1 20.05 43.93 -1.55
C MET A 1 19.27 44.71 -0.49
N LYS A 2 17.98 44.99 -0.70
CA LYS A 2 17.14 45.65 0.33
C LYS A 2 16.85 44.64 1.45
N ARG A 3 17.22 44.95 2.69
CA ARG A 3 16.89 44.10 3.87
C ARG A 3 15.40 44.22 4.16
N LEU A 4 14.71 43.08 4.14
CA LEU A 4 13.30 42.99 4.52
C LEU A 4 13.16 43.13 6.04
N SER A 5 12.02 43.67 6.49
CA SER A 5 11.73 43.78 7.91
C SER A 5 11.48 42.39 8.52
N LYS A 6 11.76 42.23 9.82
CA LYS A 6 11.51 40.99 10.57
C LYS A 6 10.05 40.52 10.45
N LYS A 7 9.09 41.46 10.42
CA LYS A 7 7.66 41.17 10.23
C LYS A 7 7.37 40.58 8.85
N THR A 8 8.02 41.11 7.81
CA THR A 8 7.87 40.61 6.43
C THR A 8 8.41 39.18 6.29
N TYR A 9 9.54 38.88 6.95
CA TYR A 9 10.08 37.50 6.99
C TYR A 9 9.13 36.50 7.65
N VAL A 10 8.52 36.88 8.78
CA VAL A 10 7.57 36.02 9.49
C VAL A 10 6.34 35.72 8.63
N ILE A 11 5.80 36.72 7.93
CA ILE A 11 4.66 36.53 7.03
C ILE A 11 5.02 35.58 5.88
N ILE A 12 6.17 35.77 5.23
CA ILE A 12 6.63 34.89 4.14
C ILE A 12 6.78 33.45 4.64
N ALA A 13 7.36 33.24 5.83
CA ALA A 13 7.52 31.91 6.41
C ALA A 13 6.17 31.22 6.66
N ILE A 14 5.19 31.93 7.23
CA ILE A 14 3.84 31.40 7.44
C ILE A 14 3.18 31.04 6.11
N SER A 15 3.28 31.90 5.09
CA SER A 15 2.71 31.63 3.76
C SER A 15 3.32 30.39 3.10
N ILE A 16 4.64 30.16 3.26
CA ILE A 16 5.30 28.96 2.75
C ILE A 16 4.81 27.71 3.49
N ILE A 17 4.66 27.76 4.82
CA ILE A 17 4.14 26.63 5.62
C ILE A 17 2.71 26.27 5.17
N ILE A 18 1.85 27.28 5.00
CA ILE A 18 0.46 27.07 4.54
C ILE A 18 0.45 26.46 3.13
N LEU A 19 1.28 26.96 2.22
CA LEU A 19 1.39 26.42 0.85
C LEU A 19 1.81 24.94 0.86
N ILE A 20 2.84 24.59 1.65
CA ILE A 20 3.32 23.20 1.81
C ILE A 20 2.21 22.32 2.38
N TYR A 21 1.49 22.82 3.40
CA TYR A 21 0.39 22.10 4.03
C TYR A 21 -0.75 21.80 3.04
N ILE A 22 -1.17 22.79 2.26
CA ILE A 22 -2.22 22.64 1.24
C ILE A 22 -1.79 21.65 0.16
N ILE A 23 -0.56 21.76 -0.36
CA ILE A 23 -0.04 20.84 -1.38
C ILE A 23 0.03 19.41 -0.82
N GLY A 24 0.46 19.25 0.43
CA GLY A 24 0.52 17.95 1.11
C GLY A 24 -0.86 17.31 1.25
N MET A 25 -1.87 18.07 1.68
CA MET A 25 -3.24 17.58 1.78
C MET A 25 -3.86 17.28 0.41
N TYR A 26 -3.63 18.12 -0.59
CA TYR A 26 -4.17 17.92 -1.95
C TYR A 26 -3.64 16.65 -2.61
N LYS A 27 -2.37 16.31 -2.33
CA LYS A 27 -1.76 15.06 -2.82
C LYS A 27 -2.07 13.84 -1.95
N TYR A 28 -2.66 14.02 -0.76
CA TYR A 28 -3.00 12.93 0.13
C TYR A 28 -4.23 12.17 -0.40
N ARG A 29 -4.02 10.93 -0.84
CA ARG A 29 -5.12 10.03 -1.22
C ARG A 29 -5.51 9.18 -0.02
N LYS A 30 -6.78 9.26 0.39
CA LYS A 30 -7.32 8.40 1.45
C LYS A 30 -7.16 6.93 1.06
N PRO A 31 -6.83 6.03 2.01
CA PRO A 31 -6.72 4.61 1.72
C PRO A 31 -8.05 4.03 1.28
N ILE A 32 -8.02 3.10 0.33
CA ILE A 32 -9.21 2.38 -0.15
C ILE A 32 -9.32 1.07 0.62
N THR A 33 -10.46 0.80 1.26
CA THR A 33 -10.68 -0.50 1.92
C THR A 33 -11.17 -1.51 0.90
N ILE A 34 -10.60 -2.71 0.92
CA ILE A 34 -10.98 -3.83 0.06
C ILE A 34 -11.29 -5.06 0.90
N HIS A 35 -12.29 -5.79 0.43
CA HIS A 35 -12.62 -7.14 0.86
C HIS A 35 -12.71 -7.98 -0.42
N LYS A 36 -11.80 -8.94 -0.58
CA LYS A 36 -11.74 -9.75 -1.80
C LYS A 36 -11.22 -11.15 -1.52
N THR A 37 -11.86 -12.14 -2.14
CA THR A 37 -11.38 -13.51 -2.18
C THR A 37 -10.63 -13.78 -3.48
N PHE A 38 -9.48 -14.43 -3.36
CA PHE A 38 -8.63 -14.88 -4.46
C PHE A 38 -8.58 -16.40 -4.48
N SER A 39 -8.90 -17.00 -5.62
CA SER A 39 -8.93 -18.46 -5.77
C SER A 39 -7.56 -19.07 -6.09
N ASN A 40 -6.62 -18.28 -6.60
CA ASN A 40 -5.30 -18.73 -7.06
C ASN A 40 -4.19 -17.94 -6.37
N VAL A 41 -4.01 -18.18 -5.07
CA VAL A 41 -2.94 -17.56 -4.29
C VAL A 41 -1.78 -18.52 -4.18
N LEU A 42 -0.66 -18.15 -4.78
CA LEU A 42 0.57 -18.90 -4.63
C LEU A 42 1.21 -18.57 -3.28
N VAL A 43 1.25 -19.54 -2.37
CA VAL A 43 1.90 -19.42 -1.07
C VAL A 43 3.26 -20.12 -1.13
N ILE A 44 4.30 -19.39 -0.78
CA ILE A 44 5.68 -19.88 -0.76
C ILE A 44 6.15 -19.89 0.70
N LYS A 45 6.29 -21.10 1.23
CA LYS A 45 6.86 -21.40 2.56
C LYS A 45 8.26 -22.00 2.35
N PRO A 46 9.15 -21.98 3.36
CA PRO A 46 10.42 -22.69 3.26
C PRO A 46 10.20 -24.16 2.84
N GLY A 47 10.75 -24.54 1.68
CA GLY A 47 10.66 -25.90 1.15
C GLY A 47 9.30 -26.33 0.57
N THR A 48 8.28 -25.47 0.54
CA THR A 48 6.95 -25.83 0.00
C THR A 48 6.31 -24.68 -0.78
N GLN A 49 5.68 -25.02 -1.90
CA GLN A 49 4.94 -24.09 -2.75
C GLN A 49 3.57 -24.67 -3.05
N ASN A 50 2.52 -24.01 -2.56
CA ASN A 50 1.14 -24.47 -2.70
C ASN A 50 0.28 -23.36 -3.31
N THR A 51 -0.77 -23.77 -4.03
CA THR A 51 -1.82 -22.84 -4.47
C THR A 51 -3.02 -23.02 -3.55
N VAL A 52 -3.50 -21.92 -2.97
CA VAL A 52 -4.61 -21.91 -2.02
C VAL A 52 -5.62 -20.82 -2.38
N LYS A 53 -6.81 -20.95 -1.80
CA LYS A 53 -7.79 -19.86 -1.74
C LYS A 53 -7.42 -18.96 -0.57
N ALA A 54 -7.43 -17.64 -0.76
CA ALA A 54 -7.24 -16.68 0.32
C ALA A 54 -8.28 -15.56 0.26
N GLU A 55 -8.68 -15.07 1.41
CA GLU A 55 -9.49 -13.86 1.54
C GLU A 55 -8.65 -12.73 2.12
N ILE A 56 -8.78 -11.52 1.57
CA ILE A 56 -8.13 -10.34 2.12
C ILE A 56 -9.15 -9.31 2.60
N ASN A 57 -8.83 -8.71 3.74
CA ASN A 57 -9.50 -7.58 4.36
C ASN A 57 -8.46 -6.50 4.62
N ALA A 58 -8.33 -5.53 3.71
CA ALA A 58 -7.16 -4.65 3.69
C ALA A 58 -7.45 -3.22 3.28
N LYS A 59 -6.47 -2.34 3.55
CA LYS A 59 -6.42 -0.97 3.07
C LYS A 59 -5.34 -0.86 2.00
N ILE A 60 -5.68 -0.26 0.88
CA ILE A 60 -4.76 0.11 -0.20
C ILE A 60 -4.38 1.57 -0.03
N TYR A 61 -3.09 1.82 0.13
CA TYR A 61 -2.49 3.13 0.08
C TYR A 61 -1.90 3.33 -1.32
N ARG A 62 -2.29 4.41 -1.98
CA ARG A 62 -1.83 4.76 -3.34
C ARG A 62 -0.69 5.76 -3.25
N GLY A 63 0.43 5.47 -3.89
CA GLY A 63 1.65 6.28 -3.80
C GLY A 63 2.86 5.55 -4.36
N ILE A 64 3.98 6.25 -4.49
CA ILE A 64 5.25 5.60 -4.87
C ILE A 64 5.85 5.00 -3.60
N TYR A 65 5.77 3.68 -3.46
CA TYR A 65 6.36 2.95 -2.35
C TYR A 65 7.64 2.27 -2.81
N ARG A 66 8.68 2.35 -1.96
CA ARG A 66 9.83 1.46 -2.03
C ARG A 66 9.63 0.37 -0.99
N GLY A 67 9.54 -0.86 -1.45
CA GLY A 67 9.49 -2.05 -0.60
C GLY A 67 10.64 -2.98 -0.97
N SER A 68 11.12 -3.72 0.01
CA SER A 68 11.99 -4.87 -0.21
C SER A 68 11.13 -6.12 -0.04
N ILE A 69 10.79 -6.76 -1.15
CA ILE A 69 10.17 -8.09 -1.15
C ILE A 69 11.21 -8.99 -1.83
N ILE A 70 11.64 -10.04 -1.16
CA ILE A 70 12.60 -11.06 -1.63
C ILE A 70 13.98 -10.45 -1.84
N SER A 71 14.39 -9.53 -0.96
CA SER A 71 15.64 -8.76 -1.10
C SER A 71 15.74 -7.97 -2.42
N LEU A 72 14.62 -7.77 -3.13
CA LEU A 72 14.53 -6.96 -4.34
C LEU A 72 13.91 -5.61 -4.00
N ASN A 73 14.66 -4.54 -4.26
CA ASN A 73 14.16 -3.18 -4.18
C ASN A 73 13.34 -2.86 -5.43
N LEU A 74 12.02 -2.90 -5.32
CA LEU A 74 11.10 -2.60 -6.40
C LEU A 74 10.30 -1.33 -6.11
N HIS A 75 9.93 -0.63 -7.19
CA HIS A 75 9.03 0.52 -7.13
C HIS A 75 7.60 0.05 -7.32
N PHE A 76 6.76 0.28 -6.31
CA PHE A 76 5.35 -0.08 -6.32
C PHE A 76 4.48 1.18 -6.31
N ILE A 77 3.29 1.07 -6.90
CA ILE A 77 2.32 2.18 -7.01
C ILE A 77 1.25 2.06 -5.91
N ASN A 78 1.11 0.85 -5.34
CA ASN A 78 0.16 0.56 -4.29
C ASN A 78 0.83 -0.25 -3.17
N ARG A 79 0.59 0.15 -1.92
CA ARG A 79 0.88 -0.63 -0.72
C ARG A 79 -0.44 -1.12 -0.14
N ILE A 80 -0.50 -2.38 0.26
CA ILE A 80 -1.70 -3.05 0.75
C ILE A 80 -1.38 -3.58 2.14
N GLU A 81 -2.20 -3.23 3.13
CA GLU A 81 -2.00 -3.69 4.50
C GLU A 81 -3.32 -4.12 5.13
N GLY A 82 -3.31 -5.23 5.85
CA GLY A 82 -4.48 -5.68 6.58
C GLY A 82 -4.38 -7.13 7.02
N LYS A 83 -5.50 -7.83 6.85
CA LYS A 83 -5.67 -9.23 7.23
C LYS A 83 -5.85 -10.12 6.03
N ILE A 84 -5.16 -11.25 6.02
CA ILE A 84 -5.33 -12.32 5.04
C ILE A 84 -5.79 -13.57 5.77
N ILE A 85 -6.77 -14.27 5.23
CA ILE A 85 -7.33 -15.50 5.76
C ILE A 85 -7.00 -16.61 4.78
N ILE A 86 -6.26 -17.62 5.25
CA ILE A 86 -5.88 -18.83 4.50
C ILE A 86 -6.12 -20.02 5.41
N ASP A 87 -6.78 -21.07 4.91
CA ASP A 87 -7.11 -22.28 5.67
C ASP A 87 -7.78 -21.97 7.03
N ASP A 88 -8.77 -21.06 7.01
CA ASP A 88 -9.51 -20.56 8.17
C ASP A 88 -8.67 -19.87 9.26
N LYS A 89 -7.40 -19.58 8.99
CA LYS A 89 -6.51 -18.86 9.89
C LYS A 89 -6.25 -17.44 9.38
N GLU A 90 -6.41 -16.47 10.27
CA GLU A 90 -6.14 -15.06 10.00
C GLU A 90 -4.67 -14.71 10.28
N TYR A 91 -4.07 -13.94 9.38
CA TYR A 91 -2.72 -13.43 9.49
C TYR A 91 -2.67 -11.94 9.18
N ASN A 92 -1.61 -11.27 9.66
CA ASN A 92 -1.30 -9.92 9.18
C ASN A 92 -0.53 -10.03 7.88
N PHE A 93 -0.90 -9.23 6.88
CA PHE A 93 -0.15 -9.18 5.64
C PHE A 93 0.19 -7.76 5.23
N GLU A 94 1.30 -7.66 4.53
CA GLU A 94 1.74 -6.49 3.82
C GLU A 94 2.07 -6.89 2.39
N GLY A 95 1.39 -6.26 1.43
CA GLY A 95 1.54 -6.54 0.02
C GLY A 95 1.76 -5.28 -0.78
N TYR A 96 2.23 -5.47 -1.99
CA TYR A 96 2.56 -4.41 -2.91
C TYR A 96 2.09 -4.77 -4.32
N ASN A 97 1.79 -3.73 -5.08
CA ASN A 97 1.34 -3.86 -6.45
C ASN A 97 1.92 -2.71 -7.30
N GLY A 98 2.42 -3.05 -8.48
CA GLY A 98 3.07 -2.13 -9.43
C GLY A 98 2.14 -1.61 -10.53
N GLU A 99 0.84 -1.94 -10.48
CA GLU A 99 -0.10 -1.70 -11.57
C GLU A 99 -1.25 -0.76 -11.14
N SER A 100 -1.98 -0.19 -12.09
CA SER A 100 -3.17 0.62 -11.80
C SER A 100 -4.36 -0.23 -11.35
N LYS A 101 -4.31 -1.53 -11.63
CA LYS A 101 -5.29 -2.55 -11.28
C LYS A 101 -4.74 -3.42 -10.15
N LEU A 102 -5.58 -3.89 -9.24
CA LEU A 102 -5.21 -4.86 -8.21
C LEU A 102 -4.98 -6.26 -8.78
N ILE A 103 -3.94 -6.40 -9.59
CA ILE A 103 -3.46 -7.67 -10.13
C ILE A 103 -2.01 -7.88 -9.71
N ASN A 104 -1.51 -9.12 -9.69
CA ASN A 104 -0.11 -9.41 -9.39
C ASN A 104 0.35 -8.85 -8.03
N ILE A 105 -0.46 -9.02 -6.98
CA ILE A 105 -0.08 -8.60 -5.62
C ILE A 105 1.02 -9.55 -5.12
N ILE A 106 2.10 -8.99 -4.61
CA ILE A 106 3.19 -9.75 -3.99
C ILE A 106 3.36 -9.22 -2.57
N GLY A 107 3.58 -10.09 -1.59
CA GLY A 107 3.75 -9.63 -0.22
C GLY A 107 4.20 -10.70 0.76
N ASP A 108 4.32 -10.24 2.00
CA ASP A 108 4.78 -10.98 3.15
C ASP A 108 3.66 -11.13 4.17
N VAL A 109 3.60 -12.30 4.80
CA VAL A 109 2.60 -12.64 5.82
C VAL A 109 3.28 -12.94 7.14
N HIS A 110 2.71 -12.42 8.22
CA HIS A 110 3.26 -12.48 9.57
C HIS A 110 2.22 -13.05 10.56
N GLU A 111 2.70 -13.84 11.52
CA GLU A 111 1.89 -14.23 12.69
C GLU A 111 1.90 -13.11 13.73
N ASN A 112 0.72 -12.75 14.23
CA ASN A 112 0.48 -11.81 15.34
C ASN A 112 0.78 -10.32 15.09
N ASN A 113 1.95 -9.94 14.56
CA ASN A 113 2.35 -8.55 14.28
C ASN A 113 3.23 -8.44 13.01
N LYS A 114 3.27 -7.26 12.36
CA LYS A 114 4.09 -6.96 11.17
C LYS A 114 5.61 -7.00 11.42
N ASP A 115 6.05 -6.88 12.66
CA ASP A 115 7.48 -6.96 13.02
C ASP A 115 7.93 -8.40 13.32
N ALA A 116 7.03 -9.39 13.19
CA ALA A 116 7.37 -10.80 13.36
C ALA A 116 8.13 -11.33 12.15
N SER A 117 8.71 -12.52 12.27
CA SER A 117 9.30 -13.21 11.13
C SER A 117 8.25 -13.50 10.06
N VAL A 118 8.61 -13.31 8.79
CA VAL A 118 7.77 -13.70 7.66
C VAL A 118 7.48 -15.20 7.75
N VAL A 119 6.20 -15.55 7.82
CA VAL A 119 5.72 -16.93 7.91
C VAL A 119 5.62 -17.54 6.51
N PHE A 120 5.18 -16.74 5.54
CA PHE A 120 5.19 -17.10 4.13
C PHE A 120 5.04 -15.87 3.23
N TRP A 121 5.41 -16.09 1.98
CA TRP A 121 5.32 -15.12 0.90
C TRP A 121 4.11 -15.49 0.05
N PHE A 122 3.50 -14.51 -0.60
CA PHE A 122 2.39 -14.78 -1.50
C PHE A 122 2.48 -14.02 -2.82
N LYS A 123 1.89 -14.63 -3.86
CA LYS A 123 1.63 -14.00 -5.15
C LYS A 123 0.19 -14.28 -5.57
N MET A 124 -0.56 -13.22 -5.86
CA MET A 124 -1.94 -13.30 -6.34
C MET A 124 -2.02 -12.79 -7.78
N ASN A 125 -2.41 -13.66 -8.70
CA ASN A 125 -2.69 -13.31 -10.08
C ASN A 125 -4.19 -13.49 -10.30
N ASP A 126 -4.94 -12.40 -10.28
CA ASP A 126 -6.37 -12.41 -10.56
C ASP A 126 -6.67 -11.42 -11.68
N LEU A 127 -7.31 -11.90 -12.73
CA LEU A 127 -7.66 -11.14 -13.93
C LEU A 127 -8.93 -10.31 -13.72
N ASP A 128 -9.74 -10.63 -12.71
CA ASP A 128 -10.89 -9.83 -12.29
C ASP A 128 -10.41 -8.61 -11.50
N SER A 129 -9.88 -7.63 -12.22
CA SER A 129 -9.31 -6.44 -11.61
C SER A 129 -10.38 -5.59 -10.91
N ILE A 130 -10.16 -5.27 -9.64
CA ILE A 130 -10.78 -4.06 -9.07
C ILE A 130 -10.06 -2.88 -9.72
N GLU A 131 -10.78 -2.16 -10.57
CA GLU A 131 -10.29 -0.91 -11.13
C GLU A 131 -10.21 0.12 -10.00
N LEU A 132 -9.00 0.58 -9.66
CA LEU A 132 -8.80 1.58 -8.61
C LEU A 132 -9.13 3.01 -9.10
N LEU A 133 -10.12 3.14 -10.00
CA LEU A 133 -10.35 4.34 -10.81
C LEU A 133 -10.42 5.59 -9.95
N SER A 134 -9.62 6.55 -10.41
CA SER A 134 -9.57 7.96 -10.05
C SER A 134 -10.84 8.68 -10.50
N LYS A 135 -11.98 8.44 -9.86
CA LYS A 135 -13.01 9.47 -9.87
C LYS A 135 -12.67 10.47 -8.77
N ASP A 136 -11.88 11.47 -9.19
CA ASP A 136 -11.95 12.80 -8.59
C ASP A 136 -13.43 13.18 -8.59
N SER A 137 -14.07 12.96 -7.44
CA SER A 137 -15.39 13.49 -7.16
C SER A 137 -15.15 14.93 -6.74
N SER A 138 -14.92 15.77 -7.73
CA SER A 138 -15.21 17.20 -7.65
C SER A 138 -16.72 17.33 -7.45
N GLY A 139 -17.13 17.37 -6.17
CA GLY A 139 -18.41 17.90 -5.70
C GLY A 139 -18.16 19.26 -5.07
#